data_AF-A0A7J4FKN6-F1
#
_entry.id   AF-A0A7J4FKN6-F1
#
_cell.length_a   1.000
_cell.length_b   1.000
_cell.length_c   1.000
_cell.angle_alpha   90.00
_cell.angle_beta   90.00
_cell.angle_gamma   90.00
#
_symmetry.space_group_name_H-M   'P 1'
#
loop_
_entity.id
_entity.type
_entity.pdbx_description
1 polymer ?
#
loop_
_entity_poly.entity_id
_entity_poly.type
_entity_poly.pdbx_seq_one_letter_code
_entity_poly.pdbx_strand_id
1 'polypeptide(L)'
;MISHEILLTAAFILFITYFLPGSIISLPLLSFSNLSPLEFCLTSFSLSVGLLTLIMFFLGTLNILNLNSIIITLLLASFFCLAFQIYFAKKKKSPSISLYPLHSKYVLSPLRFADHPISLIITVALANLIFMAFYHAVYFPQIIWDTLTVYAYLGKEIYHQGGIPLFFGSSGSIEWSGNYPILVPMLYAWFNFSLGRVNDLLSRTIFPIFGIATLASTYIFSKKLHGSTAAIFSVYVLAVTPIFFTHLAIGYIDIVLTFYFTLALYFLQKAYEKNNACYAVLSGTLGGFAAWTKYQGLFLAPIILIFWISIKTNNESHNERINGLLLKMLFTFALIASPWYLRNWILLGNPVYPNLSTIFGGRNLDTWLLSQNYEYWIGRWAVLLGTDRSSDNLLRLPIRLLIEDDSLHSLGQDGIGFLLTGYGVPGLLFSIFKRKKKGLLLPSWVLTYFLLWLAFLYYFIRYLLPIIPALSMLAGKLLSEISSKIKDSRKFHGILLAAVTIVSLSTAFFIPTEVLAITGPSQTFRNYVFSRPFTPPSTEESLRHAMPADVALWEFINEETSPESAFLSFDHRTYFIDRKIIFADSTKVKEIYLVSDLSEAIGFLKSINITH
;
A
#
# COMPACT_ATOMS: atom_id res chain seq x y z
N MET A 1 4.89 -27.45 11.61
CA MET A 1 3.68 -27.50 10.76
C MET A 1 2.58 -26.68 11.42
N ILE A 2 1.98 -25.73 10.71
CA ILE A 2 0.80 -25.00 11.18
C ILE A 2 -0.34 -26.04 11.29
N SER A 3 -0.99 -26.17 12.45
CA SER A 3 -2.10 -27.12 12.58
C SER A 3 -3.25 -26.73 11.66
N HIS A 4 -3.99 -27.72 11.16
CA HIS A 4 -5.11 -27.47 10.24
C HIS A 4 -6.15 -26.51 10.85
N GLU A 5 -6.35 -26.59 12.17
CA GLU A 5 -7.19 -25.68 12.95
C GLU A 5 -6.71 -24.23 12.88
N ILE A 6 -5.41 -23.95 13.05
CA ILE A 6 -4.87 -22.59 12.95
C ILE A 6 -5.14 -22.00 11.56
N LEU A 7 -5.05 -22.81 10.51
CA LEU A 7 -5.30 -22.37 9.15
C LEU A 7 -6.79 -22.05 8.90
N LEU A 8 -7.70 -22.86 9.47
CA LEU A 8 -9.15 -22.62 9.43
C LEU A 8 -9.55 -21.36 10.21
N THR A 9 -9.03 -21.20 11.42
CA THR A 9 -9.23 -20.01 12.24
C THR A 9 -8.69 -18.77 11.54
N ALA A 10 -7.51 -18.86 10.92
CA ALA A 10 -6.92 -17.80 10.13
C ALA A 10 -7.79 -17.40 8.94
N ALA A 11 -8.25 -18.37 8.14
CA ALA A 11 -9.12 -18.12 7.00
C ALA A 11 -10.44 -17.46 7.44
N PHE A 12 -11.00 -17.89 8.57
CA PHE A 12 -12.20 -17.31 9.15
C PHE A 12 -11.99 -15.87 9.62
N ILE A 13 -10.89 -15.60 10.34
CA ILE A 13 -10.49 -14.25 10.76
C ILE A 13 -10.35 -13.37 9.52
N LEU A 14 -9.59 -13.79 8.51
CA LEU A 14 -9.38 -13.04 7.27
C LEU A 14 -10.71 -12.73 6.58
N PHE A 15 -11.61 -13.71 6.45
CA PHE A 15 -12.92 -13.51 5.82
C PHE A 15 -13.79 -12.50 6.57
N ILE A 16 -13.87 -12.62 7.90
CA ILE A 16 -14.63 -11.67 8.73
C ILE A 16 -14.03 -10.27 8.62
N THR A 17 -12.72 -10.15 8.77
CA THR A 17 -11.99 -8.89 8.75
C THR A 17 -12.17 -8.15 7.44
N TYR A 18 -12.01 -8.88 6.34
CA TYR A 18 -11.86 -8.30 5.02
C TYR A 18 -13.14 -8.22 4.24
N PHE A 19 -14.19 -8.96 4.58
CA PHE A 19 -15.40 -8.99 3.75
C PHE A 19 -16.69 -8.70 4.49
N LEU A 20 -16.84 -9.16 5.74
CA LEU A 20 -18.16 -9.19 6.37
C LEU A 20 -18.71 -7.77 6.65
N PRO A 21 -18.03 -6.87 7.39
CA PRO A 21 -18.56 -5.54 7.69
C PRO A 21 -18.85 -4.70 6.43
N GLY A 22 -17.92 -4.67 5.50
CA GLY A 22 -18.04 -3.89 4.28
C GLY A 22 -19.04 -4.47 3.29
N SER A 23 -19.33 -5.76 3.32
CA SER A 23 -20.45 -6.32 2.54
C SER A 23 -21.79 -5.76 3.04
N ILE A 24 -21.97 -5.62 4.36
CA ILE A 24 -23.16 -5.02 4.98
C ILE A 24 -23.30 -3.54 4.60
N ILE A 25 -22.19 -2.80 4.55
CA ILE A 25 -22.19 -1.38 4.11
C ILE A 25 -22.39 -1.25 2.59
N SER A 26 -21.89 -2.21 1.81
CA SER A 26 -21.94 -2.16 0.35
C SER A 26 -23.26 -2.64 -0.22
N LEU A 27 -23.99 -3.51 0.48
CA LEU A 27 -25.33 -3.97 0.11
C LEU A 27 -26.31 -2.81 -0.16
N PRO A 28 -26.39 -1.76 0.68
CA PRO A 28 -27.17 -0.56 0.38
C PRO A 28 -26.77 0.12 -0.92
N LEU A 29 -25.49 0.13 -1.28
CA LEU A 29 -25.00 0.78 -2.50
C LEU A 29 -25.57 0.14 -3.76
N LEU A 30 -25.93 -1.16 -3.72
CA LEU A 30 -26.61 -1.84 -4.82
C LEU A 30 -28.01 -1.26 -5.11
N SER A 31 -28.65 -0.64 -4.11
CA SER A 31 -29.94 0.05 -4.28
C SER A 31 -29.80 1.48 -4.84
N PHE A 32 -28.60 2.06 -4.79
CA PHE A 32 -28.30 3.41 -5.30
C PHE A 32 -27.43 3.40 -6.56
N SER A 33 -26.86 2.25 -6.91
CA SER A 33 -25.90 2.13 -8.00
C SER A 33 -25.79 0.69 -8.50
N ASN A 34 -25.49 0.55 -9.79
CA ASN A 34 -25.24 -0.78 -10.37
C ASN A 34 -23.75 -1.12 -10.20
N LEU A 35 -23.44 -2.01 -9.26
CA LEU A 35 -22.12 -2.60 -9.10
C LEU A 35 -22.12 -4.00 -9.71
N SER A 36 -21.13 -4.28 -10.54
CA SER A 36 -20.81 -5.64 -10.98
C SER A 36 -20.33 -6.47 -9.77
N PRO A 37 -20.33 -7.81 -9.87
CA PRO A 37 -19.89 -8.69 -8.79
C PRO A 37 -18.50 -8.32 -8.24
N LEU A 38 -17.55 -8.11 -9.14
CA LEU A 38 -16.17 -7.77 -8.78
C LEU A 38 -16.05 -6.36 -8.18
N GLU A 39 -16.83 -5.39 -8.67
CA GLU A 39 -16.90 -4.06 -8.06
C GLU A 39 -17.46 -4.12 -6.63
N PHE A 40 -18.50 -4.93 -6.42
CA PHE A 40 -19.08 -5.14 -5.10
C PHE A 40 -18.07 -5.79 -4.15
N CYS A 41 -17.35 -6.83 -4.59
CA CYS A 41 -16.30 -7.47 -3.82
C CYS A 41 -15.19 -6.49 -3.42
N LEU A 42 -14.65 -5.71 -4.37
CA LEU A 42 -13.58 -4.74 -4.10
C LEU A 42 -14.05 -3.60 -3.19
N THR A 43 -15.28 -3.12 -3.39
CA THR A 43 -15.88 -2.08 -2.54
C THR A 43 -16.10 -2.62 -1.12
N SER A 44 -16.67 -3.81 -1.00
CA SER A 44 -16.88 -4.48 0.29
C SER A 44 -15.55 -4.70 1.01
N PHE A 45 -14.53 -5.16 0.29
CA PHE A 45 -13.19 -5.32 0.82
C PHE A 45 -12.62 -4.01 1.40
N SER A 46 -12.59 -2.96 0.58
CA SER A 46 -12.08 -1.65 0.98
C SER A 46 -12.84 -1.02 2.14
N LEU A 47 -14.18 -1.10 2.16
CA LEU A 47 -14.99 -0.54 3.23
C LEU A 47 -14.90 -1.36 4.53
N SER A 48 -14.69 -2.68 4.44
CA SER A 48 -14.49 -3.51 5.64
C SER A 48 -13.23 -3.08 6.38
N VAL A 49 -12.10 -3.03 5.66
CA VAL A 49 -10.81 -2.64 6.24
C VAL A 49 -10.84 -1.20 6.73
N GLY A 50 -11.36 -0.30 5.90
CA GLY A 50 -11.47 1.11 6.26
C GLY A 50 -12.32 1.34 7.51
N LEU A 51 -13.50 0.71 7.60
CA LEU A 51 -14.36 0.83 8.78
C LEU A 51 -13.71 0.22 10.03
N LEU A 52 -13.13 -0.98 9.91
CA LEU A 52 -12.45 -1.65 11.01
C LEU A 52 -11.38 -0.75 11.62
N THR A 53 -10.48 -0.22 10.77
CA THR A 53 -9.36 0.61 11.24
C THR A 53 -9.81 1.97 11.78
N LEU A 54 -10.91 2.55 11.27
CA LEU A 54 -11.53 3.74 11.88
C LEU A 54 -12.15 3.44 13.25
N ILE A 55 -12.88 2.34 13.40
CA ILE A 55 -13.47 1.93 14.69
C ILE A 55 -12.35 1.72 15.71
N MET A 56 -11.32 0.97 15.34
CA MET A 56 -10.16 0.74 16.22
C MET A 56 -9.46 2.04 16.58
N PHE A 57 -9.37 2.99 15.64
CA PHE A 57 -8.82 4.31 15.93
C PHE A 57 -9.64 5.07 16.99
N PHE A 58 -10.96 5.12 16.85
CA PHE A 58 -11.81 5.80 17.84
C PHE A 58 -11.79 5.10 19.20
N LEU A 59 -11.90 3.76 19.24
CA LEU A 59 -11.80 2.99 20.47
C LEU A 59 -10.42 3.14 21.15
N GLY A 60 -9.35 3.16 20.35
CA GLY A 60 -7.99 3.36 20.83
C GLY A 60 -7.71 4.78 21.30
N THR A 61 -8.37 5.78 20.70
CA THR A 61 -8.32 7.17 21.19
C THR A 61 -9.02 7.32 22.54
N LEU A 62 -10.05 6.50 22.78
CA LEU A 62 -10.79 6.43 24.04
C LEU A 62 -10.15 5.48 25.08
N ASN A 63 -9.02 4.84 24.76
CA ASN A 63 -8.33 3.84 25.61
C ASN A 63 -9.24 2.70 26.09
N ILE A 64 -10.21 2.30 25.27
CA ILE A 64 -11.08 1.15 25.52
C ILE A 64 -10.90 0.05 24.47
N LEU A 65 -9.79 0.08 23.73
CA LEU A 65 -9.53 -0.83 22.62
C LEU A 65 -9.16 -2.22 23.13
N ASN A 66 -10.11 -3.14 22.98
CA ASN A 66 -9.93 -4.58 23.18
C ASN A 66 -10.81 -5.35 22.20
N LEU A 67 -10.59 -6.67 22.07
CA LEU A 67 -11.31 -7.50 21.11
C LEU A 67 -12.85 -7.37 21.23
N ASN A 68 -13.38 -7.37 22.46
CA ASN A 68 -14.83 -7.27 22.70
C ASN A 68 -15.39 -5.92 22.24
N SER A 69 -14.71 -4.82 22.58
CA SER A 69 -15.10 -3.47 22.15
C SER A 69 -15.14 -3.33 20.62
N ILE A 70 -14.16 -3.94 19.92
CA ILE A 70 -14.07 -3.92 18.46
C ILE A 70 -15.26 -4.68 17.87
N ILE A 71 -15.49 -5.92 18.32
CA ILE A 71 -16.57 -6.78 17.81
C ILE A 71 -17.94 -6.14 18.08
N ILE A 72 -18.20 -5.67 19.30
CA ILE A 72 -19.48 -5.03 19.66
C ILE A 72 -19.73 -3.80 18.79
N THR A 73 -18.71 -2.93 18.62
CA THR A 73 -18.85 -1.71 17.82
C THR A 73 -19.06 -2.03 16.34
N LEU A 74 -18.38 -3.05 15.79
CA LEU A 74 -18.58 -3.52 14.43
C LEU A 74 -19.99 -4.08 14.21
N LEU A 75 -20.50 -4.86 15.16
CA LEU A 75 -21.87 -5.41 15.09
C LEU A 75 -22.91 -4.29 15.16
N LEU A 76 -22.73 -3.31 16.06
CA LEU A 76 -23.60 -2.14 16.16
C LEU A 76 -23.57 -1.32 14.87
N ALA A 77 -22.38 -0.99 14.36
CA ALA A 77 -22.23 -0.24 13.12
C ALA A 77 -22.90 -0.96 11.94
N SER A 78 -22.70 -2.28 11.84
CA SER A 78 -23.33 -3.13 10.83
C SER A 78 -24.86 -3.15 10.97
N PHE A 79 -25.37 -3.27 12.19
CA PHE A 79 -26.81 -3.23 12.49
C PHE A 79 -27.43 -1.89 12.10
N PHE A 80 -26.81 -0.75 12.46
CA PHE A 80 -27.31 0.57 12.06
C PHE A 80 -27.29 0.76 10.55
N CYS A 81 -26.26 0.28 9.84
CA CYS A 81 -26.21 0.30 8.38
C CYS A 81 -27.36 -0.50 7.76
N LEU A 82 -27.63 -1.70 8.28
CA LEU A 82 -28.72 -2.56 7.81
C LEU A 82 -30.10 -1.95 8.12
N ALA A 83 -30.29 -1.40 9.32
CA ALA A 83 -31.54 -0.74 9.71
C ALA A 83 -31.83 0.48 8.82
N PHE A 84 -30.81 1.31 8.57
CA PHE A 84 -30.90 2.44 7.65
C PHE A 84 -31.25 1.98 6.23
N GLN A 85 -30.67 0.87 5.78
CA GLN A 85 -30.98 0.28 4.49
C GLN A 85 -32.45 -0.12 4.37
N ILE A 86 -32.97 -0.87 5.36
CA ILE A 86 -34.37 -1.32 5.37
C ILE A 86 -35.31 -0.11 5.36
N TYR A 87 -35.00 0.93 6.13
CA TYR A 87 -35.79 2.17 6.16
C TYR A 87 -35.84 2.86 4.79
N PHE A 88 -34.70 3.05 4.11
CA PHE A 88 -34.65 3.69 2.81
C PHE A 88 -35.25 2.84 1.68
N ALA A 89 -35.07 1.51 1.72
CA ALA A 89 -35.67 0.60 0.75
C ALA A 89 -37.20 0.66 0.81
N LYS A 90 -37.78 0.69 2.03
CA LYS A 90 -39.22 0.90 2.23
C LYS A 90 -39.69 2.26 1.70
N LYS A 91 -38.91 3.33 1.92
CA LYS A 91 -39.26 4.69 1.46
C LYS A 91 -39.25 4.86 -0.06
N LYS A 92 -38.35 4.17 -0.77
CA LYS A 92 -38.20 4.31 -2.23
C LYS A 92 -39.23 3.53 -3.08
N LYS A 93 -40.13 2.73 -2.47
CA LYS A 93 -41.04 1.79 -3.19
C LYS A 93 -40.31 0.96 -4.27
N SER A 94 -39.02 0.70 -4.09
CA SER A 94 -38.19 -0.09 -5.01
C SER A 94 -37.63 -1.26 -4.21
N PRO A 95 -38.36 -2.40 -4.15
CA PRO A 95 -38.04 -3.47 -3.21
C PRO A 95 -37.01 -4.46 -3.74
N SER A 96 -36.58 -4.37 -5.00
CA SER A 96 -35.65 -5.36 -5.55
C SER A 96 -34.19 -4.98 -5.28
N ILE A 97 -33.69 -5.38 -4.11
CA ILE A 97 -32.27 -5.70 -3.98
C ILE A 97 -32.04 -6.92 -4.86
N SER A 98 -31.70 -6.69 -6.12
CA SER A 98 -31.36 -7.78 -7.02
C SER A 98 -30.00 -8.35 -6.59
N LEU A 99 -30.02 -9.47 -5.86
CA LEU A 99 -28.83 -10.24 -5.50
C LEU A 99 -28.23 -11.00 -6.69
N TYR A 100 -28.76 -10.81 -7.90
CA TYR A 100 -28.21 -11.36 -9.15
C TYR A 100 -26.69 -11.19 -9.33
N PRO A 101 -26.03 -10.10 -8.87
CA PRO A 101 -24.58 -9.95 -8.92
C PRO A 101 -23.81 -10.93 -8.04
N LEU A 102 -24.42 -11.53 -7.01
CA LEU A 102 -23.71 -12.40 -6.04
C LEU A 102 -23.73 -13.88 -6.41
N HIS A 103 -24.35 -14.25 -7.53
CA HIS A 103 -24.44 -15.65 -7.93
C HIS A 103 -23.07 -16.16 -8.41
N SER A 104 -22.62 -17.31 -7.89
CA SER A 104 -21.26 -17.85 -8.07
C SER A 104 -20.83 -17.94 -9.53
N LYS A 105 -21.77 -18.23 -10.44
CA LYS A 105 -21.56 -18.28 -11.89
C LYS A 105 -21.05 -16.95 -12.47
N TYR A 106 -21.45 -15.80 -11.91
CA TYR A 106 -21.01 -14.46 -12.34
C TYR A 106 -19.76 -13.99 -11.60
N VAL A 107 -19.57 -14.38 -10.35
CA VAL A 107 -18.33 -14.10 -9.57
C VAL A 107 -17.13 -14.85 -10.18
N LEU A 108 -17.36 -16.08 -10.65
CA LEU A 108 -16.35 -16.91 -11.31
C LEU A 108 -16.26 -16.68 -12.83
N SER A 109 -17.19 -15.91 -13.42
CA SER A 109 -17.17 -15.59 -14.86
C SER A 109 -15.91 -14.86 -15.34
N PRO A 110 -15.25 -13.99 -14.56
CA PRO A 110 -13.97 -13.41 -14.96
C PRO A 110 -12.89 -14.48 -15.09
N LEU A 111 -12.92 -15.55 -14.29
CA LEU A 111 -11.94 -16.64 -14.31
C LEU A 111 -12.05 -17.56 -15.54
N ARG A 112 -13.05 -17.35 -16.41
CA ARG A 112 -13.10 -17.96 -17.75
C ARG A 112 -12.16 -17.24 -18.72
N PHE A 113 -10.89 -17.09 -18.33
CA PHE A 113 -9.83 -16.56 -19.17
C PHE A 113 -9.32 -17.59 -20.20
N ALA A 114 -9.78 -18.83 -20.12
CA ALA A 114 -9.14 -19.99 -20.76
C ALA A 114 -9.59 -20.29 -22.21
N ASP A 115 -10.36 -19.42 -22.87
CA ASP A 115 -10.83 -19.70 -24.24
C ASP A 115 -9.73 -19.48 -25.31
N HIS A 116 -8.60 -18.84 -24.95
CA HIS A 116 -7.48 -18.54 -25.86
C HIS A 116 -6.12 -18.94 -25.24
N PRO A 117 -5.20 -19.57 -25.99
CA PRO A 117 -3.92 -20.04 -25.46
C PRO A 117 -3.05 -18.96 -24.80
N ILE A 118 -3.03 -17.74 -25.35
CA ILE A 118 -2.27 -16.62 -24.78
C ILE A 118 -2.84 -16.22 -23.41
N SER A 119 -4.17 -16.15 -23.30
CA SER A 119 -4.84 -15.82 -22.05
C SER A 119 -4.61 -16.91 -20.99
N LEU A 120 -4.54 -18.18 -21.39
CA LEU A 120 -4.17 -19.28 -20.50
C LEU A 120 -2.73 -19.13 -19.98
N ILE A 121 -1.76 -18.87 -20.85
CA ILE A 121 -0.35 -18.66 -20.46
C ILE A 121 -0.24 -17.50 -19.47
N ILE A 122 -0.87 -16.36 -19.76
CA ILE A 122 -0.90 -15.20 -18.85
C ILE A 122 -1.54 -15.58 -17.51
N THR A 123 -2.64 -16.34 -17.54
CA THR A 123 -3.32 -16.77 -16.31
C THR A 123 -2.44 -17.68 -15.45
N VAL A 124 -1.75 -18.65 -16.06
CA VAL A 124 -0.81 -19.54 -15.36
C VAL A 124 0.37 -18.76 -14.80
N ALA A 125 0.95 -17.85 -15.57
CA ALA A 125 2.02 -16.96 -15.12
C ALA A 125 1.58 -16.12 -13.91
N LEU A 126 0.39 -15.50 -13.96
CA LEU A 126 -0.17 -14.74 -12.85
C LEU A 126 -0.44 -15.62 -11.62
N ALA A 127 -0.99 -16.82 -11.82
CA ALA A 127 -1.23 -17.77 -10.74
C ALA A 127 0.08 -18.18 -10.05
N ASN A 128 1.15 -18.41 -10.81
CA ASN A 128 2.48 -18.69 -10.28
C ASN A 128 2.99 -17.53 -9.41
N LEU A 129 2.97 -16.29 -9.92
CA LEU A 129 3.43 -15.12 -9.17
C LEU A 129 2.62 -14.90 -7.89
N ILE A 130 1.29 -15.01 -7.96
CA ILE A 130 0.43 -14.89 -6.78
C ILE A 130 0.75 -16.00 -5.77
N PHE A 131 0.88 -17.24 -6.23
CA PHE A 131 1.26 -18.36 -5.36
C PHE A 131 2.60 -18.09 -4.66
N MET A 132 3.63 -17.68 -5.41
CA MET A 132 4.95 -17.38 -4.85
C MET A 132 4.90 -16.22 -3.86
N ALA A 133 4.10 -15.19 -4.11
CA ALA A 133 3.92 -14.12 -3.15
C ALA A 133 3.27 -14.55 -1.84
N PHE A 134 2.22 -15.38 -1.89
CA PHE A 134 1.62 -15.94 -0.68
C PHE A 134 2.58 -16.90 0.02
N TYR A 135 3.33 -17.67 -0.74
CA TYR A 135 4.39 -18.53 -0.21
C TYR A 135 5.41 -17.69 0.58
N HIS A 136 5.91 -16.60 -0.01
CA HIS A 136 6.82 -15.67 0.66
C HIS A 136 6.20 -15.06 1.92
N ALA A 137 4.99 -14.51 1.81
CA ALA A 137 4.32 -13.87 2.94
C ALA A 137 4.04 -14.84 4.10
N VAL A 138 3.62 -16.07 3.83
CA VAL A 138 3.26 -17.03 4.89
C VAL A 138 4.49 -17.69 5.50
N TYR A 139 5.48 -18.05 4.69
CA TYR A 139 6.60 -18.89 5.15
C TYR A 139 7.85 -18.12 5.55
N PHE A 140 8.02 -16.86 5.15
CA PHE A 140 9.21 -16.08 5.48
C PHE A 140 8.94 -15.00 6.52
N PRO A 141 9.82 -14.84 7.52
CA PRO A 141 9.64 -13.86 8.58
C PRO A 141 9.70 -12.43 8.03
N GLN A 142 9.14 -11.50 8.78
CA GLN A 142 9.31 -10.09 8.48
C GLN A 142 10.74 -9.67 8.78
N ILE A 143 11.47 -9.25 7.76
CA ILE A 143 12.84 -8.75 7.88
C ILE A 143 13.00 -7.30 7.38
N ILE A 144 11.92 -6.70 6.85
CA ILE A 144 11.96 -5.31 6.38
C ILE A 144 12.06 -4.37 7.58
N TRP A 145 13.03 -3.47 7.52
CA TRP A 145 13.23 -2.37 8.45
C TRP A 145 11.95 -1.59 8.76
N ASP A 146 11.30 -0.98 7.75
CA ASP A 146 10.07 -0.19 7.91
C ASP A 146 8.96 -0.96 8.65
N THR A 147 8.82 -2.26 8.39
CA THR A 147 7.79 -3.06 9.05
C THR A 147 8.13 -3.32 10.51
N LEU A 148 9.38 -3.66 10.82
CA LEU A 148 9.85 -3.90 12.20
C LEU A 148 9.94 -2.62 13.03
N THR A 149 10.05 -1.45 12.39
CA THR A 149 10.20 -0.16 13.10
C THR A 149 8.90 0.63 13.18
N VAL A 150 8.01 0.49 12.18
CA VAL A 150 6.77 1.28 12.09
C VAL A 150 5.55 0.38 12.16
N TYR A 151 5.34 -0.53 11.20
CA TYR A 151 4.01 -1.13 11.02
C TYR A 151 3.69 -2.24 12.05
N ALA A 152 4.53 -3.27 12.13
CA ALA A 152 4.35 -4.38 13.06
C ALA A 152 4.62 -3.93 14.50
N TYR A 153 5.64 -3.08 14.70
CA TYR A 153 5.93 -2.48 16.00
C TYR A 153 4.76 -1.69 16.57
N LEU A 154 4.19 -0.74 15.81
CA LEU A 154 3.00 -0.04 16.27
C LEU A 154 1.82 -0.99 16.51
N GLY A 155 1.65 -2.01 15.67
CA GLY A 155 0.64 -3.04 15.87
C GLY A 155 0.80 -3.82 17.18
N LYS A 156 2.04 -4.15 17.56
CA LYS A 156 2.40 -4.77 18.86
C LYS A 156 2.08 -3.82 20.01
N GLU A 157 2.49 -2.56 19.92
CA GLU A 157 2.25 -1.56 20.97
C GLU A 157 0.77 -1.26 21.18
N ILE A 158 -0.01 -1.10 20.10
CA ILE A 158 -1.47 -0.86 20.19
C ILE A 158 -2.16 -2.04 20.88
N TYR A 159 -1.73 -3.26 20.56
CA TYR A 159 -2.27 -4.47 21.17
C TYR A 159 -1.98 -4.55 22.68
N HIS A 160 -0.73 -4.30 23.09
CA HIS A 160 -0.35 -4.35 24.50
C HIS A 160 -0.95 -3.21 25.33
N GLN A 161 -1.04 -2.00 24.77
CA GLN A 161 -1.50 -0.83 25.51
C GLN A 161 -3.03 -0.67 25.50
N GLY A 162 -3.75 -1.33 24.60
CA GLY A 162 -5.20 -1.13 24.44
C GLY A 162 -5.57 0.31 24.02
N GLY A 163 -4.65 0.99 23.35
CA GLY A 163 -4.74 2.40 22.99
C GLY A 163 -3.73 2.75 21.89
N ILE A 164 -3.85 3.95 21.31
CA ILE A 164 -2.89 4.41 20.29
C ILE A 164 -1.70 5.03 21.02
N PRO A 165 -0.50 4.43 20.96
CA PRO A 165 0.65 4.97 21.65
C PRO A 165 0.99 6.36 21.12
N LEU A 166 1.39 7.26 22.02
CA LEU A 166 1.98 8.54 21.67
C LEU A 166 3.44 8.51 22.09
N PHE A 167 4.33 8.45 21.10
CA PHE A 167 5.75 8.61 21.33
C PHE A 167 6.37 9.55 20.30
N PHE A 168 7.48 10.13 20.73
CA PHE A 168 8.40 10.94 19.96
C PHE A 168 9.68 10.12 19.99
N GLY A 169 10.01 9.45 18.88
CA GLY A 169 11.13 8.51 18.88
C GLY A 169 12.49 9.11 18.60
N SER A 170 13.24 8.46 17.73
CA SER A 170 14.57 8.82 17.22
C SER A 170 14.54 9.65 15.94
N SER A 171 15.39 10.66 15.82
CA SER A 171 15.45 11.51 14.63
C SER A 171 15.84 10.78 13.33
N GLY A 172 16.27 9.52 13.38
CA GLY A 172 16.48 8.64 12.22
C GLY A 172 15.28 7.78 11.78
N SER A 173 14.27 7.51 12.63
CA SER A 173 13.12 6.65 12.23
C SER A 173 11.84 6.83 13.05
N ILE A 174 11.93 7.10 14.35
CA ILE A 174 10.77 7.00 15.26
C ILE A 174 10.30 8.40 15.75
N GLU A 175 11.13 9.45 15.72
CA GLU A 175 10.74 10.89 15.69
C GLU A 175 10.30 11.28 14.28
N TRP A 176 10.68 10.48 13.25
CA TRP A 176 9.93 10.43 11.99
C TRP A 176 8.51 9.86 12.15
N SER A 177 8.24 9.41 13.37
CA SER A 177 6.97 9.23 14.03
C SER A 177 6.30 7.90 13.72
N GLY A 178 5.99 7.16 14.79
CA GLY A 178 4.85 6.25 14.79
C GLY A 178 3.50 6.97 14.61
N ASN A 179 3.55 8.22 14.16
CA ASN A 179 2.41 9.08 13.88
C ASN A 179 2.19 9.24 12.35
N TYR A 180 2.74 8.34 11.53
CA TYR A 180 2.27 8.12 10.14
C TYR A 180 0.84 7.56 10.11
N PRO A 181 0.08 7.78 9.02
CA PRO A 181 -1.29 7.28 8.91
C PRO A 181 -1.43 5.79 9.25
N ILE A 182 -2.48 5.47 10.02
CA ILE A 182 -2.49 4.28 10.90
C ILE A 182 -3.19 3.05 10.30
N LEU A 183 -3.63 3.07 9.04
CA LEU A 183 -4.40 1.96 8.45
C LEU A 183 -3.68 0.61 8.60
N VAL A 184 -2.43 0.51 8.16
CA VAL A 184 -1.69 -0.76 8.19
C VAL A 184 -1.27 -1.14 9.62
N PRO A 185 -0.72 -0.25 10.45
CA PRO A 185 -0.51 -0.55 11.88
C PRO A 185 -1.76 -1.08 12.59
N MET A 186 -2.95 -0.53 12.31
CA MET A 186 -4.21 -1.03 12.87
C MET A 186 -4.57 -2.43 12.36
N LEU A 187 -4.22 -2.77 11.11
CA LEU A 187 -4.39 -4.14 10.62
C LEU A 187 -3.46 -5.12 11.35
N TYR A 188 -2.21 -4.75 11.62
CA TYR A 188 -1.31 -5.55 12.47
C TYR A 188 -1.89 -5.72 13.88
N ALA A 189 -2.35 -4.63 14.50
CA ALA A 189 -3.00 -4.68 15.81
C ALA A 189 -4.23 -5.58 15.81
N TRP A 190 -5.05 -5.52 14.75
CA TRP A 190 -6.24 -6.36 14.62
C TRP A 190 -5.89 -7.84 14.62
N PHE A 191 -4.86 -8.25 13.87
CA PHE A 191 -4.40 -9.64 13.88
C PHE A 191 -3.97 -10.07 15.28
N ASN A 192 -3.23 -9.21 16.00
CA ASN A 192 -2.82 -9.48 17.37
C ASN A 192 -4.03 -9.63 18.32
N PHE A 193 -5.02 -8.73 18.25
CA PHE A 193 -6.26 -8.84 19.03
C PHE A 193 -7.05 -10.10 18.69
N SER A 194 -7.17 -10.44 17.41
CA SER A 194 -7.95 -11.61 16.95
C SER A 194 -7.32 -12.94 17.37
N LEU A 195 -5.99 -12.97 17.48
CA LEU A 195 -5.24 -14.15 17.92
C LEU A 195 -5.00 -14.18 19.44
N GLY A 196 -5.29 -13.08 20.14
CA GLY A 196 -5.03 -12.95 21.58
C GLY A 196 -3.55 -12.98 21.95
N ARG A 197 -2.65 -12.75 20.97
CA ARG A 197 -1.20 -12.69 21.14
C ARG A 197 -0.55 -11.98 19.96
N VAL A 198 0.66 -11.47 20.16
CA VAL A 198 1.49 -10.93 19.07
C VAL A 198 1.89 -12.07 18.13
N ASN A 199 1.50 -12.00 16.86
CA ASN A 199 1.84 -13.02 15.87
C ASN A 199 1.78 -12.48 14.44
N ASP A 200 2.91 -12.56 13.74
CA ASP A 200 3.04 -11.99 12.39
C ASP A 200 2.59 -12.90 11.26
N LEU A 201 2.24 -14.16 11.53
CA LEU A 201 1.97 -15.13 10.46
C LEU A 201 0.83 -14.65 9.55
N LEU A 202 -0.26 -14.14 10.15
CA LEU A 202 -1.42 -13.69 9.39
C LEU A 202 -1.30 -12.26 8.89
N SER A 203 -0.64 -11.38 9.65
CA SER A 203 -0.44 -9.99 9.26
C SER A 203 0.41 -9.85 8.00
N ARG A 204 1.33 -10.79 7.74
CA ARG A 204 2.10 -10.83 6.49
C ARG A 204 1.22 -11.02 5.24
N THR A 205 0.03 -11.62 5.37
CA THR A 205 -0.89 -11.81 4.24
C THR A 205 -1.61 -10.52 3.79
N ILE A 206 -1.50 -9.42 4.55
CA ILE A 206 -2.06 -8.11 4.18
C ILE A 206 -1.64 -7.75 2.75
N PHE A 207 -0.34 -7.75 2.48
CA PHE A 207 0.21 -7.24 1.24
C PHE A 207 -0.16 -8.03 -0.01
N PRO A 208 -0.07 -9.38 -0.05
CA PRO A 208 -0.51 -10.12 -1.22
C PRO A 208 -2.03 -10.03 -1.46
N ILE A 209 -2.84 -9.90 -0.40
CA ILE A 209 -4.29 -9.69 -0.53
C ILE A 209 -4.59 -8.33 -1.17
N PHE A 210 -3.95 -7.25 -0.69
CA PHE A 210 -4.07 -5.91 -1.30
C PHE A 210 -3.46 -5.86 -2.71
N GLY A 211 -2.43 -6.65 -2.99
CA GLY A 211 -1.85 -6.85 -4.31
C GLY A 211 -2.85 -7.45 -5.31
N ILE A 212 -3.53 -8.54 -4.94
CA ILE A 212 -4.63 -9.12 -5.75
C ILE A 212 -5.74 -8.08 -5.94
N ALA A 213 -6.13 -7.38 -4.88
CA ALA A 213 -7.18 -6.36 -4.97
C ALA A 213 -6.78 -5.23 -5.93
N THR A 214 -5.49 -4.87 -6.00
CA THR A 214 -4.94 -3.91 -6.96
C THR A 214 -4.97 -4.45 -8.39
N LEU A 215 -4.58 -5.71 -8.62
CA LEU A 215 -4.67 -6.37 -9.93
C LEU A 215 -6.12 -6.42 -10.41
N ALA A 216 -7.06 -6.80 -9.55
CA ALA A 216 -8.49 -6.83 -9.85
C ALA A 216 -9.07 -5.43 -10.13
N SER A 217 -8.66 -4.42 -9.36
CA SER A 217 -9.06 -3.02 -9.60
C SER A 217 -8.53 -2.50 -10.93
N THR A 218 -7.27 -2.84 -11.26
CA THR A 218 -6.65 -2.51 -12.56
C THR A 218 -7.36 -3.21 -13.71
N TYR A 219 -7.73 -4.48 -13.54
CA TYR A 219 -8.50 -5.24 -14.54
C TYR A 219 -9.83 -4.56 -14.86
N ILE A 220 -10.67 -4.27 -13.85
CA ILE A 220 -12.00 -3.67 -14.09
C ILE A 220 -11.87 -2.28 -14.70
N PHE A 221 -10.88 -1.50 -14.27
CA PHE A 221 -10.65 -0.16 -14.77
C PHE A 221 -10.20 -0.19 -16.23
N SER A 222 -9.17 -1.00 -16.53
CA SER A 222 -8.67 -1.17 -17.88
C SER A 222 -9.72 -1.77 -18.82
N LYS A 223 -10.50 -2.75 -18.36
CA LYS A 223 -11.54 -3.40 -19.17
C LYS A 223 -12.59 -2.39 -19.60
N LYS A 224 -12.97 -1.51 -18.68
CA LYS A 224 -13.95 -0.46 -18.93
C LYS A 224 -13.41 0.60 -19.90
N LEU A 225 -12.14 0.98 -19.78
CA LEU A 225 -11.55 2.03 -20.62
C LEU A 225 -11.12 1.52 -22.01
N HIS A 226 -10.60 0.30 -22.09
CA HIS A 226 -9.83 -0.18 -23.24
C HIS A 226 -10.23 -1.59 -23.71
N GLY A 227 -11.20 -2.23 -23.07
CA GLY A 227 -11.68 -3.57 -23.43
C GLY A 227 -10.93 -4.72 -22.75
N SER A 228 -11.44 -5.94 -22.90
CA SER A 228 -10.97 -7.13 -22.18
C SER A 228 -9.52 -7.51 -22.49
N THR A 229 -9.10 -7.43 -23.76
CA THR A 229 -7.74 -7.78 -24.17
C THR A 229 -6.72 -6.83 -23.56
N ALA A 230 -6.98 -5.52 -23.62
CA ALA A 230 -6.16 -4.53 -22.95
C ALA A 230 -6.09 -4.78 -21.44
N ALA A 231 -7.20 -5.13 -20.80
CA ALA A 231 -7.22 -5.43 -19.38
C ALA A 231 -6.34 -6.61 -18.96
N ILE A 232 -6.32 -7.68 -19.75
CA ILE A 232 -5.46 -8.84 -19.50
C ILE A 232 -3.99 -8.42 -19.59
N PHE A 233 -3.62 -7.67 -20.64
CA PHE A 233 -2.25 -7.14 -20.75
C PHE A 233 -1.91 -6.18 -19.62
N SER A 234 -2.83 -5.32 -19.19
CA SER A 234 -2.59 -4.38 -18.08
C SER A 234 -2.30 -5.09 -16.77
N VAL A 235 -3.06 -6.14 -16.45
CA VAL A 235 -2.84 -6.96 -15.25
C VAL A 235 -1.51 -7.71 -15.35
N TYR A 236 -1.21 -8.29 -16.52
CA TYR A 236 0.06 -8.96 -16.75
C TYR A 236 1.24 -8.01 -16.55
N VAL A 237 1.24 -6.86 -17.24
CA VAL A 237 2.28 -5.84 -17.14
C VAL A 237 2.47 -5.40 -15.69
N LEU A 238 1.37 -5.14 -14.95
CA LEU A 238 1.43 -4.78 -13.54
C LEU A 238 2.07 -5.89 -12.68
N ALA A 239 1.66 -7.15 -12.86
CA ALA A 239 2.17 -8.27 -12.08
C ALA A 239 3.65 -8.59 -12.36
N VAL A 240 4.10 -8.41 -13.60
CA VAL A 240 5.51 -8.59 -14.01
C VAL A 240 6.36 -7.33 -13.85
N THR A 241 5.82 -6.29 -13.20
CA THR A 241 6.61 -5.13 -12.80
C THR A 241 7.35 -5.50 -11.51
N PRO A 242 8.71 -5.51 -11.50
CA PRO A 242 9.48 -6.02 -10.35
C PRO A 242 9.14 -5.34 -9.02
N ILE A 243 9.07 -4.00 -9.01
CA ILE A 243 8.69 -3.24 -7.81
C ILE A 243 7.32 -3.67 -7.25
N PHE A 244 6.35 -3.92 -8.13
CA PHE A 244 5.01 -4.32 -7.73
C PHE A 244 5.01 -5.71 -7.12
N PHE A 245 5.66 -6.68 -7.78
CA PHE A 245 5.78 -8.05 -7.27
C PHE A 245 6.48 -8.08 -5.90
N THR A 246 7.62 -7.39 -5.76
CA THR A 246 8.33 -7.28 -4.49
C THR A 246 7.44 -6.76 -3.37
N HIS A 247 6.72 -5.66 -3.61
CA HIS A 247 5.88 -5.03 -2.57
C HIS A 247 4.70 -5.90 -2.20
N LEU A 248 4.20 -6.68 -3.16
CA LEU A 248 3.18 -7.68 -2.98
C LEU A 248 3.68 -8.88 -2.13
N ALA A 249 4.96 -9.24 -2.21
CA ALA A 249 5.54 -10.41 -1.53
C ALA A 249 6.19 -10.13 -0.15
N ILE A 250 6.94 -9.04 0.00
CA ILE A 250 7.82 -8.80 1.18
C ILE A 250 7.18 -7.85 2.21
N GLY A 251 6.22 -7.04 1.77
CA GLY A 251 5.32 -6.34 2.68
C GLY A 251 5.62 -4.88 2.96
N TYR A 252 5.49 -4.06 1.93
CA TYR A 252 5.52 -2.60 2.04
C TYR A 252 4.11 -2.01 1.94
N ILE A 253 3.84 -1.00 2.76
CA ILE A 253 2.55 -0.28 2.82
C ILE A 253 2.10 0.32 1.48
N ASP A 254 3.03 0.60 0.58
CA ASP A 254 2.75 1.22 -0.72
C ASP A 254 1.79 0.40 -1.58
N ILE A 255 1.73 -0.94 -1.43
CA ILE A 255 0.76 -1.77 -2.16
C ILE A 255 -0.69 -1.52 -1.67
N VAL A 256 -0.86 -1.30 -0.37
CA VAL A 256 -2.15 -0.99 0.26
C VAL A 256 -2.61 0.39 -0.20
N LEU A 257 -1.69 1.36 -0.22
CA LEU A 257 -1.95 2.69 -0.78
C LEU A 257 -2.38 2.60 -2.24
N THR A 258 -1.64 1.86 -3.07
CA THR A 258 -1.86 1.72 -4.51
C THR A 258 -3.24 1.12 -4.82
N PHE A 259 -3.71 0.16 -4.02
CA PHE A 259 -5.07 -0.37 -4.10
C PHE A 259 -6.13 0.73 -3.93
N TYR A 260 -6.09 1.45 -2.80
CA TYR A 260 -7.07 2.51 -2.51
C TYR A 260 -7.02 3.62 -3.56
N PHE A 261 -5.82 3.97 -4.02
CA PHE A 261 -5.61 4.94 -5.10
C PHE A 261 -6.30 4.51 -6.40
N THR A 262 -6.07 3.28 -6.83
CA THR A 262 -6.60 2.73 -8.08
C THR A 262 -8.12 2.63 -8.04
N LEU A 263 -8.68 2.11 -6.94
CA LEU A 263 -10.13 1.95 -6.81
C LEU A 263 -10.84 3.30 -6.65
N ALA A 264 -10.25 4.26 -5.92
CA ALA A 264 -10.78 5.61 -5.82
C ALA A 264 -10.90 6.27 -7.21
N LEU A 265 -9.84 6.20 -8.03
CA LEU A 265 -9.84 6.80 -9.37
C LEU A 265 -10.72 6.03 -10.36
N TYR A 266 -10.90 4.72 -10.18
CA TYR A 266 -11.91 3.96 -10.91
C TYR A 266 -13.32 4.52 -10.67
N PHE A 267 -13.68 4.73 -9.40
CA PHE A 267 -14.98 5.31 -9.04
C PHE A 267 -15.10 6.78 -9.43
N LEU A 268 -14.02 7.56 -9.43
CA LEU A 268 -13.97 8.92 -9.99
C LEU A 268 -14.40 8.92 -11.46
N GLN A 269 -13.78 8.06 -12.28
CA GLN A 269 -14.14 7.93 -13.70
C GLN A 269 -15.61 7.51 -13.85
N LYS A 270 -16.07 6.54 -13.04
CA LYS A 270 -17.46 6.05 -13.07
C LYS A 270 -18.46 7.11 -12.63
N ALA A 271 -18.13 7.93 -11.64
CA ALA A 271 -18.94 9.04 -11.15
C ALA A 271 -19.12 10.09 -12.24
N TYR A 272 -18.04 10.46 -12.93
CA TYR A 272 -18.08 11.39 -14.05
C TYR A 272 -18.92 10.85 -15.21
N GLU A 273 -18.65 9.63 -15.70
CA GLU A 273 -19.35 9.06 -16.85
C GLU A 273 -20.84 8.79 -16.62
N LYS A 274 -21.22 8.44 -15.38
CA LYS A 274 -22.60 8.11 -15.03
C LYS A 274 -23.33 9.25 -14.32
N ASN A 275 -22.66 10.38 -14.09
CA ASN A 275 -23.20 11.52 -13.33
C ASN A 275 -23.91 11.09 -12.03
N ASN A 276 -23.27 10.20 -11.26
CA ASN A 276 -23.86 9.54 -10.10
C ASN A 276 -23.11 9.89 -8.82
N ALA A 277 -23.83 10.49 -7.86
CA ALA A 277 -23.31 10.93 -6.57
C ALA A 277 -22.83 9.77 -5.67
N CYS A 278 -23.39 8.57 -5.80
CA CYS A 278 -22.95 7.39 -5.06
C CYS A 278 -21.49 7.05 -5.39
N TYR A 279 -21.13 7.03 -6.69
CA TYR A 279 -19.75 6.77 -7.11
C TYR A 279 -18.81 7.91 -6.71
N ALA A 280 -19.29 9.16 -6.68
CA ALA A 280 -18.53 10.29 -6.17
C ALA A 280 -18.21 10.10 -4.67
N VAL A 281 -19.23 9.80 -3.85
CA VAL A 281 -19.03 9.51 -2.42
C VAL A 281 -18.04 8.37 -2.23
N LEU A 282 -18.16 7.27 -2.98
CA LEU A 282 -17.22 6.15 -2.93
C LEU A 282 -15.80 6.56 -3.31
N SER A 283 -15.62 7.32 -4.39
CA SER A 283 -14.31 7.84 -4.78
C SER A 283 -13.67 8.66 -3.67
N GLY A 284 -14.42 9.57 -3.04
CA GLY A 284 -13.92 10.38 -1.94
C GLY A 284 -13.58 9.55 -0.71
N THR A 285 -14.48 8.66 -0.28
CA THR A 285 -14.26 7.76 0.87
C THR A 285 -13.02 6.89 0.69
N LEU A 286 -12.86 6.26 -0.48
CA LEU A 286 -11.69 5.45 -0.79
C LEU A 286 -10.41 6.29 -0.85
N GLY A 287 -10.49 7.51 -1.35
CA GLY A 287 -9.35 8.43 -1.31
C GLY A 287 -8.99 8.86 0.11
N GLY A 288 -9.98 9.04 0.98
CA GLY A 288 -9.75 9.27 2.40
C GLY A 288 -9.02 8.09 3.05
N PHE A 289 -9.38 6.84 2.71
CA PHE A 289 -8.64 5.65 3.16
C PHE A 289 -7.23 5.55 2.57
N ALA A 290 -7.00 6.03 1.35
CA ALA A 290 -5.64 6.18 0.82
C ALA A 290 -4.81 7.13 1.70
N ALA A 291 -5.37 8.29 2.07
CA ALA A 291 -4.73 9.25 3.00
C ALA A 291 -4.62 8.71 4.43
N TRP A 292 -5.50 7.80 4.84
CA TRP A 292 -5.45 7.03 6.09
C TRP A 292 -4.35 5.96 6.08
N THR A 293 -3.86 5.58 4.90
CA THR A 293 -2.80 4.56 4.72
C THR A 293 -1.41 5.19 4.75
N LYS A 294 -1.20 6.28 4.01
CA LYS A 294 0.08 6.97 3.91
C LYS A 294 -0.15 8.42 3.45
N TYR A 295 0.73 9.35 3.82
CA TYR A 295 0.57 10.76 3.45
C TYR A 295 0.47 11.00 1.94
N GLN A 296 1.08 10.14 1.12
CA GLN A 296 0.95 10.19 -0.34
C GLN A 296 -0.49 10.02 -0.84
N GLY A 297 -1.38 9.43 -0.03
CA GLY A 297 -2.82 9.39 -0.33
C GLY A 297 -3.47 10.77 -0.42
N LEU A 298 -2.88 11.80 0.21
CA LEU A 298 -3.31 13.20 0.04
C LEU A 298 -3.17 13.68 -1.41
N PHE A 299 -2.31 13.07 -2.22
CA PHE A 299 -2.12 13.44 -3.63
C PHE A 299 -3.35 13.12 -4.49
N LEU A 300 -4.32 12.34 -4.00
CA LEU A 300 -5.59 12.16 -4.71
C LEU A 300 -6.38 13.46 -4.87
N ALA A 301 -6.35 14.35 -3.88
CA ALA A 301 -7.08 15.62 -3.96
C ALA A 301 -6.62 16.49 -5.17
N PRO A 302 -5.32 16.80 -5.36
CA PRO A 302 -4.88 17.53 -6.54
C PRO A 302 -5.10 16.76 -7.85
N ILE A 303 -5.01 15.42 -7.87
CA ILE A 303 -5.34 14.63 -9.07
C ILE A 303 -6.81 14.77 -9.46
N ILE A 304 -7.71 14.66 -8.48
CA ILE A 304 -9.16 14.86 -8.69
C ILE A 304 -9.40 16.27 -9.24
N LEU A 305 -8.77 17.29 -8.66
CA LEU A 305 -8.90 18.68 -9.10
C LEU A 305 -8.37 18.90 -10.53
N ILE A 306 -7.19 18.40 -10.86
CA ILE A 306 -6.60 18.55 -12.20
C ILE A 306 -7.42 17.80 -13.25
N PHE A 307 -7.87 16.58 -12.94
CA PHE A 307 -8.81 15.87 -13.80
C PHE A 307 -10.08 16.69 -14.03
N TRP A 308 -10.63 17.27 -12.95
CA TRP A 308 -11.84 18.09 -13.00
C TRP A 308 -11.70 19.35 -13.85
N ILE A 309 -10.57 20.05 -13.72
CA ILE A 309 -10.26 21.21 -14.54
C ILE A 309 -10.12 20.78 -16.00
N SER A 310 -9.42 19.68 -16.27
CA SER A 310 -9.17 19.16 -17.61
C SER A 310 -10.45 18.74 -18.35
N ILE A 311 -11.47 18.26 -17.64
CA ILE A 311 -12.78 17.97 -18.24
C ILE A 311 -13.58 19.25 -18.48
N LYS A 312 -13.50 20.26 -17.59
CA LYS A 312 -14.22 21.53 -17.70
C LYS A 312 -13.72 22.37 -18.88
N THR A 313 -12.40 22.43 -19.08
CA THR A 313 -11.81 23.16 -20.22
C THR A 313 -12.15 22.54 -21.57
N ASN A 314 -12.53 21.26 -21.60
CA ASN A 314 -12.89 20.53 -22.82
C ASN A 314 -14.40 20.44 -23.07
N ASN A 315 -15.25 20.92 -22.15
CA ASN A 315 -16.71 20.91 -22.28
C ASN A 315 -17.27 22.32 -22.10
N GLU A 316 -17.88 22.87 -23.15
CA GLU A 316 -18.47 24.22 -23.15
C GLU A 316 -19.73 24.32 -22.27
N SER A 317 -20.39 23.20 -21.94
CA SER A 317 -21.59 23.26 -21.09
C SER A 317 -21.23 23.25 -19.60
N HIS A 318 -21.44 24.41 -18.95
CA HIS A 318 -21.40 24.54 -17.50
C HIS A 318 -22.58 23.81 -16.88
N ASN A 319 -22.32 22.71 -16.18
CA ASN A 319 -23.35 21.96 -15.45
C ASN A 319 -23.06 21.98 -13.95
N GLU A 320 -23.85 22.75 -13.19
CA GLU A 320 -23.74 22.85 -11.72
C GLU A 320 -23.80 21.48 -11.03
N ARG A 321 -24.56 20.54 -11.61
CA ARG A 321 -24.69 19.17 -11.10
C ARG A 321 -23.36 18.43 -11.09
N ILE A 322 -22.51 18.68 -12.07
CA ILE A 322 -21.16 18.09 -12.14
C ILE A 322 -20.36 18.65 -10.96
N ASN A 323 -20.30 19.96 -10.73
CA ASN A 323 -19.57 20.55 -9.60
C ASN A 323 -20.04 20.02 -8.24
N GLY A 324 -21.34 19.71 -8.11
CA GLY A 324 -21.87 19.04 -6.92
C GLY A 324 -21.29 17.63 -6.67
N LEU A 325 -20.82 16.91 -7.70
CA LEU A 325 -20.09 15.65 -7.52
C LEU A 325 -18.70 15.90 -6.96
N LEU A 326 -17.95 16.89 -7.47
CA LEU A 326 -16.63 17.26 -6.95
C LEU A 326 -16.68 17.60 -5.47
N LEU A 327 -17.64 18.44 -5.07
CA LEU A 327 -17.82 18.82 -3.67
C LEU A 327 -18.10 17.60 -2.79
N LYS A 328 -18.95 16.67 -3.23
CA LYS A 328 -19.22 15.41 -2.51
C LYS A 328 -17.96 14.56 -2.38
N MET A 329 -17.15 14.44 -3.45
CA MET A 329 -15.89 13.69 -3.42
C MET A 329 -14.90 14.28 -2.42
N LEU A 330 -14.66 15.60 -2.51
CA LEU A 330 -13.70 16.27 -1.62
C LEU A 330 -14.18 16.28 -0.16
N PHE A 331 -15.49 16.43 0.05
CA PHE A 331 -16.08 16.37 1.38
C PHE A 331 -15.91 15.00 2.01
N THR A 332 -16.26 13.91 1.32
CA THR A 332 -16.11 12.56 1.90
C THR A 332 -14.65 12.13 2.02
N PHE A 333 -13.78 12.59 1.11
CA PHE A 333 -12.32 12.47 1.25
C PHE A 333 -11.84 13.11 2.55
N ALA A 334 -12.18 14.38 2.78
CA ALA A 334 -11.76 15.12 3.96
C ALA A 334 -12.33 14.50 5.24
N LEU A 335 -13.62 14.12 5.22
CA LEU A 335 -14.28 13.49 6.36
C LEU A 335 -13.55 12.22 6.83
N ILE A 336 -13.19 11.34 5.89
CA ILE A 336 -12.53 10.07 6.21
C ILE A 336 -11.05 10.25 6.55
N ALA A 337 -10.35 11.16 5.87
CA ALA A 337 -8.95 11.43 6.17
C ALA A 337 -8.79 12.12 7.53
N SER A 338 -9.64 13.09 7.83
CA SER A 338 -9.47 14.07 8.92
C SER A 338 -9.14 13.51 10.31
N PRO A 339 -9.66 12.35 10.79
CA PRO A 339 -9.44 11.97 12.18
C PRO A 339 -7.96 11.82 12.56
N TRP A 340 -7.12 11.31 11.65
CA TRP A 340 -5.69 11.12 11.89
C TRP A 340 -4.94 12.44 11.89
N TYR A 341 -5.17 13.26 10.88
CA TYR A 341 -4.53 14.56 10.73
C TYR A 341 -4.95 15.52 11.85
N LEU A 342 -6.20 15.42 12.31
CA LEU A 342 -6.68 16.19 13.47
C LEU A 342 -6.05 15.70 14.77
N ARG A 343 -5.92 14.38 14.99
CA ARG A 343 -5.15 13.84 16.12
C ARG A 343 -3.73 14.39 16.12
N ASN A 344 -3.05 14.32 14.98
CA ASN A 344 -1.68 14.80 14.85
C ASN A 344 -1.59 16.31 15.09
N TRP A 345 -2.54 17.10 14.58
CA TRP A 345 -2.60 18.53 14.90
C TRP A 345 -2.74 18.77 16.40
N ILE A 346 -3.68 18.10 17.08
CA ILE A 346 -3.96 18.32 18.51
C ILE A 346 -2.79 17.86 19.39
N LEU A 347 -2.24 16.67 19.11
CA LEU A 347 -1.23 16.03 19.96
C LEU A 347 0.20 16.48 19.63
N LEU A 348 0.48 16.77 18.37
CA LEU A 348 1.84 17.04 17.89
C LEU A 348 2.01 18.48 17.38
N GLY A 349 0.92 19.24 17.21
CA GLY A 349 0.98 20.59 16.64
C GLY A 349 1.22 20.61 15.13
N ASN A 350 1.25 19.45 14.46
CA ASN A 350 1.49 19.33 13.01
C ASN A 350 0.60 18.22 12.43
N PRO A 351 -0.30 18.51 11.47
CA PRO A 351 -1.21 17.51 10.91
C PRO A 351 -0.52 16.41 10.11
N VAL A 352 0.64 16.70 9.52
CA VAL A 352 1.42 15.78 8.68
C VAL A 352 2.76 15.44 9.33
N TYR A 353 2.81 15.45 10.66
CA TYR A 353 4.01 15.21 11.47
C TYR A 353 4.80 13.98 11.00
N PRO A 354 6.14 14.06 10.92
CA PRO A 354 7.00 15.25 11.14
C PRO A 354 7.16 16.13 9.89
N ASN A 355 6.51 15.78 8.77
CA ASN A 355 6.74 16.45 7.49
C ASN A 355 6.28 17.90 7.55
N LEU A 356 6.84 18.75 6.68
CA LEU A 356 6.52 20.17 6.61
C LEU A 356 6.65 20.88 7.98
N SER A 357 7.60 20.45 8.81
CA SER A 357 7.88 21.04 10.13
C SER A 357 8.28 22.51 10.06
N THR A 358 8.84 22.97 8.94
CA THR A 358 9.11 24.39 8.69
C THR A 358 7.85 25.25 8.52
N ILE A 359 6.72 24.62 8.17
CA ILE A 359 5.43 25.31 7.95
C ILE A 359 4.55 25.18 9.19
N PHE A 360 4.38 23.97 9.71
CA PHE A 360 3.47 23.68 10.82
C PHE A 360 4.14 23.61 12.19
N GLY A 361 5.48 23.55 12.25
CA GLY A 361 6.20 23.23 13.48
C GLY A 361 6.06 21.74 13.86
N GLY A 362 6.12 21.49 15.16
CA GLY A 362 5.84 20.18 15.76
C GLY A 362 6.43 20.08 17.16
N ARG A 363 5.69 19.47 18.08
CA ARG A 363 6.16 19.21 19.46
C ARG A 363 7.24 18.13 19.44
N ASN A 364 8.29 18.32 20.24
CA ASN A 364 9.44 17.42 20.34
C ASN A 364 10.17 17.15 19.01
N LEU A 365 10.20 18.16 18.13
CA LEU A 365 11.09 18.22 16.98
C LEU A 365 12.23 19.18 17.29
N ASP A 366 13.40 18.66 17.68
CA ASP A 366 14.58 19.48 17.88
C ASP A 366 15.31 19.70 16.55
N THR A 367 15.40 20.97 16.12
CA THR A 367 15.94 21.33 14.81
C THR A 367 17.42 20.99 14.67
N TRP A 368 18.19 21.06 15.76
CA TRP A 368 19.60 20.70 15.75
C TRP A 368 19.76 19.19 15.57
N LEU A 369 19.11 18.35 16.38
CA LEU A 369 19.13 16.89 16.22
C LEU A 369 18.64 16.45 14.83
N LEU A 370 17.57 17.07 14.33
CA LEU A 370 17.05 16.81 12.99
C LEU A 370 18.06 17.18 11.90
N SER A 371 18.82 18.28 12.06
CA SER A 371 19.86 18.66 11.09
C SER A 371 21.00 17.65 11.04
N GLN A 372 21.46 17.17 12.21
CA GLN A 372 22.52 16.18 12.31
C GLN A 372 22.07 14.85 11.67
N ASN A 373 20.82 14.44 11.91
CA ASN A 373 20.27 13.21 11.35
C ASN A 373 19.91 13.32 9.87
N TYR A 374 19.49 14.49 9.41
CA TYR A 374 19.29 14.73 7.98
C TYR A 374 20.59 14.51 7.21
N GLU A 375 21.71 15.05 7.69
CA GLU A 375 23.03 14.82 7.09
C GLU A 375 23.45 13.34 7.19
N TYR A 376 23.27 12.72 8.35
CA TYR A 376 23.77 11.36 8.61
C TYR A 376 22.96 10.25 7.94
N TRP A 377 21.63 10.28 8.05
CA TRP A 377 20.76 9.22 7.54
C TRP A 377 20.29 9.53 6.13
N ILE A 378 19.48 10.56 5.93
CA ILE A 378 18.72 10.69 4.69
C ILE A 378 19.55 11.28 3.56
N GLY A 379 20.35 12.31 3.83
CA GLY A 379 21.28 12.87 2.86
C GLY A 379 22.25 11.81 2.38
N ARG A 380 22.84 11.04 3.31
CA ARG A 380 23.78 9.97 2.98
C ARG A 380 23.13 8.82 2.21
N TRP A 381 21.97 8.32 2.64
CA TRP A 381 21.25 7.26 1.90
C TRP A 381 20.77 7.75 0.54
N ALA A 382 20.29 8.99 0.44
CA ALA A 382 19.89 9.57 -0.82
C ALA A 382 21.09 9.67 -1.78
N VAL A 383 22.25 10.13 -1.31
CA VAL A 383 23.48 10.17 -2.12
C VAL A 383 23.97 8.77 -2.49
N LEU A 384 23.99 7.82 -1.55
CA LEU A 384 24.40 6.42 -1.79
C LEU A 384 23.53 5.74 -2.85
N LEU A 385 22.22 6.02 -2.84
CA LEU A 385 21.26 5.49 -3.80
C LEU A 385 21.13 6.38 -5.05
N GLY A 386 21.88 7.47 -5.12
CA GLY A 386 21.79 8.52 -6.13
C GLY A 386 20.44 9.25 -6.18
N THR A 387 19.56 9.06 -5.21
CA THR A 387 18.21 9.64 -5.16
C THR A 387 18.16 11.05 -4.57
N ASP A 388 19.32 11.68 -4.35
CA ASP A 388 19.41 13.08 -3.94
C ASP A 388 19.06 14.05 -5.07
N ARG A 389 18.87 15.32 -4.71
CA ARG A 389 18.40 16.39 -5.61
C ARG A 389 19.54 17.13 -6.33
N SER A 390 20.75 16.56 -6.41
CA SER A 390 21.83 17.15 -7.19
C SER A 390 21.49 17.23 -8.67
N SER A 391 22.09 18.21 -9.38
CA SER A 391 21.86 18.41 -10.80
C SER A 391 22.25 17.20 -11.66
N ASP A 392 23.31 16.48 -11.29
CA ASP A 392 23.73 15.26 -11.98
C ASP A 392 22.68 14.15 -11.85
N ASN A 393 22.17 13.91 -10.63
CA ASN A 393 21.15 12.89 -10.41
C ASN A 393 19.80 13.26 -11.04
N LEU A 394 19.43 14.55 -11.08
CA LEU A 394 18.25 15.01 -11.82
C LEU A 394 18.38 14.77 -13.33
N LEU A 395 19.55 14.99 -13.91
CA LEU A 395 19.81 14.73 -15.34
C LEU A 395 19.81 13.24 -15.65
N ARG A 396 20.31 12.40 -14.73
CA ARG A 396 20.34 10.94 -14.87
C ARG A 396 19.01 10.27 -14.50
N LEU A 397 18.08 10.97 -13.86
CA LEU A 397 16.83 10.41 -13.36
C LEU A 397 16.03 9.64 -14.43
N PRO A 398 15.87 10.12 -15.68
CA PRO A 398 15.19 9.35 -16.72
C PRO A 398 15.93 8.04 -17.06
N ILE A 399 17.27 8.08 -17.09
CA ILE A 399 18.10 6.89 -17.33
C ILE A 399 17.93 5.92 -16.18
N ARG A 400 17.97 6.39 -14.93
CA ARG A 400 17.79 5.52 -13.77
C ARG A 400 16.42 4.86 -13.73
N LEU A 401 15.35 5.66 -13.87
CA LEU A 401 13.99 5.13 -13.79
C LEU A 401 13.67 4.16 -14.92
N LEU A 402 14.16 4.43 -16.14
CA LEU A 402 13.69 3.76 -17.36
C LEU A 402 14.69 2.73 -17.93
N ILE A 403 15.99 2.92 -17.70
CA ILE A 403 17.08 2.19 -18.38
C ILE A 403 17.93 1.38 -17.40
N GLU A 404 18.42 1.99 -16.31
CA GLU A 404 19.21 1.29 -15.27
C GLU A 404 18.25 0.50 -14.36
N ASP A 405 17.84 -0.68 -14.80
CA ASP A 405 17.00 -1.58 -14.00
C ASP A 405 17.86 -2.65 -13.34
N ASP A 406 18.27 -2.40 -12.08
CA ASP A 406 18.92 -3.41 -11.22
C ASP A 406 17.92 -4.07 -10.24
N SER A 407 16.70 -4.34 -10.72
CA SER A 407 15.64 -4.93 -9.91
C SER A 407 16.01 -6.26 -9.24
N LEU A 408 16.93 -7.05 -9.79
CA LEU A 408 17.34 -8.31 -9.18
C LEU A 408 18.15 -8.11 -7.90
N HIS A 409 19.04 -7.11 -7.86
CA HIS A 409 19.85 -6.82 -6.68
C HIS A 409 19.16 -5.86 -5.71
N SER A 410 18.32 -4.95 -6.21
CA SER A 410 17.59 -3.95 -5.40
C SER A 410 16.22 -4.42 -4.90
N LEU A 411 15.86 -5.68 -5.13
CA LEU A 411 14.51 -6.21 -4.85
C LEU A 411 13.44 -5.39 -5.58
N GLY A 412 13.68 -5.04 -6.83
CA GLY A 412 12.74 -4.28 -7.65
C GLY A 412 12.73 -2.79 -7.34
N GLN A 413 13.66 -2.24 -6.55
CA GLN A 413 13.64 -0.83 -6.14
C GLN A 413 14.38 0.14 -7.06
N ASP A 414 15.09 -0.35 -8.09
CA ASP A 414 15.95 0.50 -8.94
C ASP A 414 15.38 0.82 -10.33
N GLY A 415 14.22 0.27 -10.72
CA GLY A 415 13.59 0.59 -12.01
C GLY A 415 12.07 0.42 -12.03
N ILE A 416 11.40 1.05 -13.00
CA ILE A 416 9.96 0.85 -13.23
C ILE A 416 9.65 -0.41 -14.05
N GLY A 417 10.67 -1.14 -14.51
CA GLY A 417 10.50 -2.37 -15.27
C GLY A 417 10.36 -2.17 -16.79
N PHE A 418 10.93 -3.13 -17.52
CA PHE A 418 11.05 -3.11 -18.98
C PHE A 418 9.74 -2.85 -19.73
N LEU A 419 8.62 -3.48 -19.34
CA LEU A 419 7.34 -3.30 -20.04
C LEU A 419 6.74 -1.91 -19.82
N LEU A 420 6.96 -1.29 -18.66
CA LEU A 420 6.49 0.07 -18.42
C LEU A 420 7.31 1.08 -19.20
N THR A 421 8.64 0.90 -19.27
CA THR A 421 9.49 1.70 -20.15
C THR A 421 9.09 1.53 -21.62
N GLY A 422 8.98 0.30 -22.10
CA GLY A 422 8.78 -0.01 -23.51
C GLY A 422 7.36 0.25 -24.03
N TYR A 423 6.33 0.12 -23.17
CA TYR A 423 4.94 0.26 -23.58
C TYR A 423 4.13 1.26 -22.75
N GLY A 424 4.41 1.39 -21.45
CA GLY A 424 3.70 2.30 -20.55
C GLY A 424 3.97 3.77 -20.84
N VAL A 425 5.25 4.16 -20.91
CA VAL A 425 5.67 5.54 -21.21
C VAL A 425 5.27 5.96 -22.63
N PRO A 426 5.52 5.17 -23.70
CA PRO A 426 4.98 5.47 -25.02
C PRO A 426 3.45 5.53 -25.05
N GLY A 427 2.77 4.64 -24.32
CA GLY A 427 1.32 4.66 -24.17
C GLY A 427 0.81 5.96 -23.53
N LEU A 428 1.51 6.49 -22.54
CA LEU A 428 1.24 7.80 -21.92
C LEU A 428 1.40 8.92 -22.94
N LEU A 429 2.53 8.97 -23.65
CA LEU A 429 2.79 9.97 -24.69
C LEU A 429 1.69 9.96 -25.76
N PHE A 430 1.33 8.79 -26.29
CA PHE A 430 0.23 8.66 -27.26
C PHE A 430 -1.12 9.12 -26.71
N SER A 431 -1.39 8.89 -25.42
CA SER A 431 -2.63 9.33 -24.78
C SER A 431 -2.69 10.86 -24.68
N ILE A 432 -1.57 11.50 -24.33
CA ILE A 432 -1.44 12.97 -24.26
C ILE A 432 -1.65 13.60 -25.64
N PHE A 433 -1.02 13.06 -26.69
CA PHE A 433 -1.12 13.62 -28.04
C PHE A 433 -2.52 13.46 -28.66
N LYS A 434 -3.23 12.36 -28.39
CA LYS A 434 -4.56 12.11 -28.99
C LYS A 434 -5.73 12.83 -28.31
N ARG A 435 -5.53 13.42 -27.12
CA ARG A 435 -6.52 14.24 -26.34
C ARG A 435 -7.98 13.73 -26.34
N LYS A 436 -8.21 12.41 -26.22
CA LYS A 436 -9.58 11.88 -26.15
C LYS A 436 -10.18 12.16 -24.76
N LYS A 437 -11.39 12.73 -24.69
CA LYS A 437 -12.10 13.05 -23.42
C LYS A 437 -12.17 11.87 -22.43
N LYS A 438 -12.42 10.65 -22.90
CA LYS A 438 -12.47 9.43 -22.06
C LYS A 438 -11.10 8.95 -21.55
N GLY A 439 -10.01 9.53 -22.05
CA GLY A 439 -8.64 9.13 -21.72
C GLY A 439 -7.87 10.16 -20.89
N LEU A 440 -8.48 11.26 -20.44
CA LEU A 440 -7.77 12.33 -19.72
C LEU A 440 -7.40 11.96 -18.27
N LEU A 441 -8.11 11.01 -17.65
CA LEU A 441 -7.85 10.65 -16.27
C LEU A 441 -6.49 10.00 -16.06
N LEU A 442 -6.07 9.06 -16.93
CA LEU A 442 -4.80 8.37 -16.76
C LEU A 442 -3.59 9.33 -16.87
N PRO A 443 -3.50 10.22 -17.89
CA PRO A 443 -2.49 11.27 -17.90
C PRO A 443 -2.58 12.22 -16.72
N SER A 444 -3.79 12.64 -16.32
CA SER A 444 -3.96 13.53 -15.15
C SER A 444 -3.42 12.88 -13.88
N TRP A 445 -3.69 11.58 -13.68
CA TRP A 445 -3.16 10.80 -12.56
C TRP A 445 -1.65 10.71 -12.62
N VAL A 446 -1.08 10.17 -13.71
CA VAL A 446 0.36 9.93 -13.82
C VAL A 446 1.16 11.22 -13.71
N LEU A 447 0.79 12.25 -14.49
CA LEU A 447 1.56 13.49 -14.55
C LEU A 447 1.48 14.27 -13.23
N THR A 448 0.28 14.41 -12.66
CA THR A 448 0.11 15.14 -11.39
C THR A 448 0.88 14.45 -10.27
N TYR A 449 0.71 13.13 -10.13
CA TYR A 449 1.40 12.39 -9.08
C TYR A 449 2.92 12.45 -9.26
N PHE A 450 3.42 12.28 -10.49
CA PHE A 450 4.85 12.36 -10.78
C PHE A 450 5.42 13.74 -10.44
N LEU A 451 4.71 14.82 -10.76
CA LEU A 451 5.10 16.19 -10.38
C LEU A 451 5.12 16.39 -8.87
N LEU A 452 4.14 15.87 -8.14
CA LEU A 452 4.09 15.94 -6.68
C LEU A 452 5.21 15.12 -6.04
N TRP A 453 5.51 13.95 -6.59
CA TRP A 453 6.66 13.14 -6.15
C TRP A 453 7.98 13.89 -6.39
N LEU A 454 8.17 14.48 -7.56
CA LEU A 454 9.36 15.30 -7.86
C LEU A 454 9.53 16.48 -6.90
N ALA A 455 8.43 17.15 -6.54
CA ALA A 455 8.45 18.33 -5.69
C ALA A 455 8.64 18.01 -4.20
N PHE A 456 7.89 17.03 -3.68
CA PHE A 456 7.71 16.85 -2.24
C PHE A 456 8.39 15.62 -1.66
N LEU A 457 8.77 14.65 -2.50
CA LEU A 457 9.30 13.37 -2.03
C LEU A 457 10.79 13.22 -2.37
N TYR A 458 11.42 12.24 -1.71
CA TYR A 458 12.72 11.71 -2.11
C TYR A 458 12.55 10.82 -3.33
N TYR A 459 13.59 10.69 -4.15
CA TYR A 459 13.50 9.97 -5.42
C TYR A 459 13.57 8.44 -5.28
N PHE A 460 13.05 7.90 -4.17
CA PHE A 460 12.82 6.47 -4.01
C PHE A 460 11.74 6.00 -4.98
N ILE A 461 12.07 5.00 -5.80
CA ILE A 461 11.20 4.49 -6.85
C ILE A 461 9.95 3.82 -6.27
N ARG A 462 10.04 3.22 -5.07
CA ARG A 462 8.86 2.65 -4.38
C ARG A 462 7.72 3.65 -4.19
N TYR A 463 8.03 4.95 -4.10
CA TYR A 463 6.99 6.00 -4.00
C TYR A 463 6.26 6.27 -5.32
N LEU A 464 6.72 5.73 -6.44
CA LEU A 464 6.00 5.75 -7.72
C LEU A 464 5.02 4.59 -7.88
N LEU A 465 4.96 3.63 -6.94
CA LEU A 465 4.04 2.50 -7.01
C LEU A 465 2.56 2.91 -7.28
N PRO A 466 2.04 4.01 -6.69
CA PRO A 466 0.67 4.47 -6.96
C PRO A 466 0.38 4.91 -8.41
N ILE A 467 1.38 5.16 -9.26
CA ILE A 467 1.14 5.46 -10.70
C ILE A 467 1.30 4.23 -11.61
N ILE A 468 1.87 3.15 -11.09
CA ILE A 468 2.17 1.95 -11.87
C ILE A 468 0.90 1.32 -12.47
N PRO A 469 -0.24 1.19 -11.76
CA PRO A 469 -1.49 0.71 -12.38
C PRO A 469 -1.92 1.50 -13.60
N ALA A 470 -1.76 2.84 -13.57
CA ALA A 470 -2.11 3.70 -14.69
C ALA A 470 -1.19 3.49 -15.90
N LEU A 471 0.12 3.38 -15.65
CA LEU A 471 1.11 3.07 -16.68
C LEU A 471 0.89 1.67 -17.27
N SER A 472 0.55 0.68 -16.44
CA SER A 472 0.20 -0.67 -16.90
C SER A 472 -1.08 -0.67 -17.75
N MET A 473 -2.08 0.16 -17.42
CA MET A 473 -3.27 0.32 -18.26
C MET A 473 -2.96 0.90 -19.65
N LEU A 474 -2.05 1.86 -19.70
CA LEU A 474 -1.58 2.47 -20.96
C LEU A 474 -0.74 1.48 -21.77
N ALA A 475 0.12 0.70 -21.12
CA ALA A 475 0.87 -0.38 -21.73
C ALA A 475 -0.07 -1.46 -22.30
N GLY A 476 -1.05 -1.91 -21.51
CA GLY A 476 -2.01 -2.93 -21.92
C GLY A 476 -2.87 -2.50 -23.10
N LYS A 477 -3.26 -1.22 -23.15
CA LYS A 477 -3.92 -0.63 -24.32
C LYS A 477 -3.02 -0.71 -25.57
N LEU A 478 -1.76 -0.28 -25.46
CA LEU A 478 -0.83 -0.30 -26.59
C LEU A 478 -0.56 -1.73 -27.08
N LEU A 479 -0.34 -2.66 -26.16
CA LEU A 479 -0.17 -4.09 -26.47
C LEU A 479 -1.43 -4.69 -27.14
N SER A 480 -2.63 -4.30 -26.70
CA SER A 480 -3.87 -4.72 -27.34
C SER A 480 -4.00 -4.16 -28.77
N GLU A 481 -3.59 -2.92 -29.01
CA GLU A 481 -3.57 -2.32 -30.35
C GLU A 481 -2.53 -3.03 -31.25
N ILE A 482 -1.33 -3.33 -30.74
CA ILE A 482 -0.31 -4.11 -31.45
C ILE A 482 -0.82 -5.52 -31.78
N SER A 483 -1.45 -6.20 -30.82
CA SER A 483 -2.03 -7.53 -31.00
C SER A 483 -3.10 -7.55 -32.10
N SER A 484 -3.95 -6.52 -32.19
CA SER A 484 -4.90 -6.38 -33.30
C SER A 484 -4.20 -6.19 -34.64
N LYS A 485 -3.19 -5.32 -34.71
CA LYS A 485 -2.42 -5.07 -35.95
C LYS A 485 -1.67 -6.30 -36.44
N ILE A 486 -1.19 -7.17 -35.55
CA ILE A 486 -0.53 -8.43 -35.93
C ILE A 486 -1.48 -9.27 -36.80
N LYS A 487 -2.77 -9.35 -36.44
CA LYS A 487 -3.77 -10.12 -37.19
C LYS A 487 -4.04 -9.54 -38.59
N ASP A 488 -3.97 -8.22 -38.73
CA ASP A 488 -4.31 -7.51 -39.96
C ASP A 488 -3.08 -7.28 -40.88
N SER A 489 -1.87 -7.56 -40.40
CA SER A 489 -0.62 -7.24 -41.10
C SER A 489 -0.18 -8.32 -42.10
N ARG A 490 0.67 -7.92 -43.06
CA ARG A 490 1.34 -8.87 -43.98
C ARG A 490 2.18 -9.88 -43.17
N LYS A 491 2.20 -11.14 -43.63
CA LYS A 491 2.79 -12.29 -42.92
C LYS A 491 4.14 -11.99 -42.24
N PHE A 492 5.09 -11.37 -42.95
CA PHE A 492 6.41 -11.04 -42.39
C PHE A 492 6.36 -9.99 -41.26
N HIS A 493 5.64 -8.88 -41.46
CA HIS A 493 5.53 -7.81 -40.46
C HIS A 493 4.78 -8.29 -39.22
N GLY A 494 3.76 -9.13 -39.40
CA GLY A 494 3.02 -9.75 -38.31
C GLY A 494 3.88 -10.69 -37.47
N ILE A 495 4.72 -11.51 -38.12
CA ILE A 495 5.67 -12.38 -37.42
C ILE A 495 6.67 -11.56 -36.61
N LEU A 496 7.24 -10.50 -37.19
CA LEU A 496 8.20 -9.64 -36.48
C LEU A 496 7.56 -8.97 -35.25
N LEU A 497 6.39 -8.36 -35.41
CA LEU A 497 5.65 -7.73 -34.31
C LEU A 497 5.27 -8.74 -33.23
N ALA A 498 4.85 -9.95 -33.61
CA ALA A 498 4.56 -11.03 -32.67
C ALA A 498 5.82 -11.48 -31.91
N ALA A 499 6.95 -11.66 -32.61
CA ALA A 499 8.21 -12.06 -32.00
C ALA A 499 8.70 -11.00 -30.98
N VAL A 500 8.71 -9.72 -31.36
CA VAL A 500 9.09 -8.62 -30.45
C VAL A 500 8.17 -8.58 -29.23
N THR A 501 6.86 -8.72 -29.43
CA THR A 501 5.89 -8.72 -28.32
C THR A 501 6.12 -9.91 -27.41
N ILE A 502 6.22 -11.14 -27.94
CA ILE A 502 6.42 -12.36 -27.15
C ILE A 502 7.73 -12.30 -26.39
N VAL A 503 8.84 -11.95 -27.05
CA VAL A 503 10.15 -11.79 -26.40
C VAL A 503 10.06 -10.76 -25.28
N SER A 504 9.44 -9.60 -25.50
CA SER A 504 9.31 -8.58 -24.45
C SER A 504 8.52 -9.06 -23.23
N LEU A 505 7.40 -9.77 -23.44
CA LEU A 505 6.58 -10.31 -22.36
C LEU A 505 7.34 -11.41 -21.60
N SER A 506 7.92 -12.38 -22.32
CA SER A 506 8.71 -13.46 -21.74
C SER A 506 9.91 -12.94 -20.96
N THR A 507 10.67 -11.99 -21.51
CA THR A 507 11.82 -11.38 -20.85
C THR A 507 11.43 -10.71 -19.53
N ALA A 508 10.34 -9.93 -19.52
CA ALA A 508 9.89 -9.26 -18.29
C ALA A 508 9.42 -10.23 -17.20
N PHE A 509 8.86 -11.37 -17.60
CA PHE A 509 8.48 -12.43 -16.67
C PHE A 509 9.70 -13.20 -16.15
N PHE A 510 10.47 -13.82 -17.05
CA PHE A 510 11.53 -14.76 -16.69
C PHE A 510 12.78 -14.10 -16.10
N ILE A 511 13.11 -12.85 -16.46
CA ILE A 511 14.38 -12.24 -16.02
C ILE A 511 14.27 -11.62 -14.64
N PRO A 512 13.57 -10.49 -14.43
CA PRO A 512 13.56 -9.90 -13.10
C PRO A 512 12.51 -10.57 -12.19
N THR A 513 11.30 -10.82 -12.70
CA THR A 513 10.16 -11.09 -11.80
C THR A 513 10.09 -12.52 -11.31
N GLU A 514 10.21 -13.52 -12.19
CA GLU A 514 10.17 -14.92 -11.76
C GLU A 514 11.40 -15.30 -10.94
N VAL A 515 12.57 -14.76 -11.28
CA VAL A 515 13.76 -14.91 -10.45
C VAL A 515 13.52 -14.32 -9.07
N LEU A 516 13.01 -13.08 -8.94
CA LEU A 516 12.63 -12.52 -7.64
C LEU A 516 11.58 -13.36 -6.92
N ALA A 517 10.59 -13.88 -7.66
CA ALA A 517 9.54 -14.73 -7.12
C ALA A 517 10.08 -16.04 -6.55
N ILE A 518 11.08 -16.64 -7.19
CA ILE A 518 11.71 -17.87 -6.71
C ILE A 518 12.70 -17.57 -5.59
N THR A 519 13.56 -16.58 -5.77
CA THR A 519 14.67 -16.31 -4.84
C THR A 519 14.23 -15.61 -3.58
N GLY A 520 13.13 -14.86 -3.64
CA GLY A 520 12.59 -14.11 -2.53
C GLY A 520 13.37 -12.84 -2.16
N PRO A 521 12.96 -12.18 -1.06
CA PRO A 521 13.49 -10.91 -0.55
C PRO A 521 14.98 -10.85 -0.23
N SER A 522 15.63 -11.97 0.03
CA SER A 522 17.00 -11.97 0.52
C SER A 522 17.78 -13.07 -0.16
N GLN A 523 19.02 -12.77 -0.50
CA GLN A 523 19.95 -13.74 -1.07
C GLN A 523 20.14 -14.94 -0.11
N THR A 524 20.02 -14.69 1.19
CA THR A 524 20.05 -15.65 2.29
C THR A 524 18.90 -16.68 2.22
N PHE A 525 17.74 -16.31 1.67
CA PHE A 525 16.60 -17.23 1.50
C PHE A 525 16.71 -18.17 0.31
N ARG A 526 17.59 -17.89 -0.67
CA ARG A 526 17.85 -18.78 -1.80
C ARG A 526 18.23 -20.18 -1.32
N ASN A 527 19.04 -20.26 -0.27
CA ASN A 527 19.48 -21.56 0.27
C ASN A 527 18.29 -22.38 0.79
N TYR A 528 17.29 -21.77 1.43
CA TYR A 528 16.14 -22.49 1.98
C TYR A 528 15.13 -22.94 0.91
N VAL A 529 14.82 -22.07 -0.05
CA VAL A 529 13.85 -22.41 -1.12
C VAL A 529 14.34 -23.59 -1.95
N PHE A 530 15.64 -23.61 -2.27
CA PHE A 530 16.21 -24.68 -3.10
C PHE A 530 16.60 -25.94 -2.31
N SER A 531 16.99 -25.84 -1.03
CA SER A 531 17.37 -27.04 -0.24
C SER A 531 16.19 -27.71 0.47
N ARG A 532 15.13 -26.96 0.79
CA ARG A 532 13.98 -27.45 1.60
C ARG A 532 12.62 -26.92 1.10
N PRO A 533 12.24 -27.13 -0.18
CA PRO A 533 11.02 -26.54 -0.76
C PRO A 533 9.72 -26.97 -0.06
N PHE A 534 9.68 -28.19 0.51
CA PHE A 534 8.51 -28.74 1.20
C PHE A 534 8.61 -28.71 2.73
N THR A 535 9.72 -28.19 3.27
CA THR A 535 9.99 -28.11 4.71
C THR A 535 10.50 -26.71 5.07
N PRO A 536 9.63 -25.69 4.99
CA PRO A 536 10.04 -24.31 5.23
C PRO A 536 10.57 -24.13 6.66
N PRO A 537 11.62 -23.31 6.85
CA PRO A 537 12.21 -23.03 8.17
C PRO A 537 11.19 -22.41 9.13
N SER A 538 11.44 -22.54 10.44
CA SER A 538 10.66 -21.78 11.43
C SER A 538 10.91 -20.27 11.27
N THR A 539 10.04 -19.43 11.83
CA THR A 539 10.27 -17.97 11.85
C THR A 539 11.60 -17.66 12.54
N GLU A 540 11.92 -18.36 13.62
CA GLU A 540 13.17 -18.22 14.36
C GLU A 540 14.39 -18.67 13.53
N GLU A 541 14.36 -19.85 12.92
CA GLU A 541 15.46 -20.35 12.07
C GLU A 541 15.72 -19.38 10.91
N SER A 542 14.65 -18.89 10.29
CA SER A 542 14.72 -17.92 9.19
C SER A 542 15.33 -16.59 9.63
N LEU A 543 14.95 -16.08 10.80
CA LEU A 543 15.50 -14.85 11.37
C LEU A 543 16.97 -15.02 11.73
N ARG A 544 17.34 -16.11 12.41
CA ARG A 544 18.74 -16.43 12.75
C ARG A 544 19.62 -16.55 11.51
N HIS A 545 19.10 -17.08 10.41
CA HIS A 545 19.86 -17.13 9.17
C HIS A 545 19.96 -15.76 8.48
N ALA A 546 18.86 -15.00 8.43
CA ALA A 546 18.83 -13.71 7.75
C ALA A 546 19.60 -12.61 8.51
N MET A 547 19.57 -12.66 9.84
CA MET A 547 20.05 -11.61 10.74
C MET A 547 20.71 -12.22 12.00
N PRO A 548 21.76 -13.05 11.85
CA PRO A 548 22.31 -13.85 12.95
C PRO A 548 22.79 -13.00 14.13
N ALA A 549 23.49 -11.90 13.85
CA ALA A 549 24.02 -11.02 14.88
C ALA A 549 22.91 -10.25 15.61
N ASP A 550 21.91 -9.75 14.87
CA ASP A 550 20.79 -9.01 15.43
C ASP A 550 19.93 -9.90 16.35
N VAL A 551 19.62 -11.12 15.89
CA VAL A 551 18.82 -12.08 16.70
C VAL A 551 19.57 -12.46 17.97
N ALA A 552 20.86 -12.78 17.89
CA ALA A 552 21.67 -13.09 19.06
C ALA A 552 21.71 -11.91 20.06
N LEU A 553 21.77 -10.67 19.55
CA LEU A 553 21.71 -9.47 20.39
C LEU A 553 20.35 -9.29 21.04
N TRP A 554 19.24 -9.46 20.31
CA TRP A 554 17.89 -9.35 20.87
C TRP A 554 17.64 -10.39 21.97
N GLU A 555 18.07 -11.63 21.74
CA GLU A 555 17.98 -12.71 22.72
C GLU A 555 18.82 -12.39 23.96
N PHE A 556 20.08 -11.98 23.79
CA PHE A 556 20.93 -11.55 24.89
C PHE A 556 20.27 -10.42 25.71
N ILE A 557 19.73 -9.40 25.05
CA ILE A 557 19.04 -8.29 25.72
C ILE A 557 17.84 -8.81 26.54
N ASN A 558 17.05 -9.71 25.98
CA ASN A 558 15.84 -10.21 26.63
C ASN A 558 16.09 -11.27 27.71
N GLU A 559 17.15 -12.06 27.60
CA GLU A 559 17.43 -13.19 28.48
C GLU A 559 18.44 -12.85 29.59
N GLU A 560 19.48 -12.06 29.26
CA GLU A 560 20.61 -11.81 30.16
C GLU A 560 20.52 -10.49 30.94
N THR A 561 19.55 -9.62 30.63
CA THR A 561 19.38 -8.34 31.34
C THR A 561 18.12 -8.30 32.18
N SER A 562 18.13 -7.50 33.26
CA SER A 562 16.94 -7.31 34.09
C SER A 562 15.78 -6.69 33.28
N PRO A 563 14.51 -7.08 33.51
CA PRO A 563 13.34 -6.46 32.87
C PRO A 563 13.27 -4.93 33.00
N GLU A 564 13.82 -4.37 34.09
CA GLU A 564 13.86 -2.94 34.34
C GLU A 564 15.00 -2.22 33.61
N SER A 565 15.82 -2.95 32.85
CA SER A 565 16.93 -2.37 32.10
C SER A 565 16.43 -1.44 31.00
N ALA A 566 17.08 -0.30 30.85
CA ALA A 566 16.86 0.60 29.74
C ALA A 566 18.14 0.76 28.93
N PHE A 567 18.01 0.58 27.62
CA PHE A 567 19.11 0.57 26.67
C PHE A 567 19.17 1.87 25.88
N LEU A 568 20.36 2.45 25.76
CA LEU A 568 20.65 3.51 24.80
C LEU A 568 21.00 2.89 23.44
N SER A 569 20.27 3.23 22.38
CA SER A 569 20.53 2.66 21.05
C SER A 569 20.23 3.62 19.91
N PHE A 570 20.97 3.51 18.80
CA PHE A 570 20.58 4.08 17.50
C PHE A 570 19.78 3.10 16.64
N ASP A 571 19.69 1.82 17.02
CA ASP A 571 18.91 0.83 16.29
C ASP A 571 17.42 0.95 16.64
N HIS A 572 16.60 1.09 15.61
CA HIS A 572 15.17 1.32 15.73
C HIS A 572 14.35 0.02 15.70
N ARG A 573 14.97 -1.13 15.42
CA ARG A 573 14.29 -2.45 15.33
C ARG A 573 14.03 -3.02 16.72
N THR A 574 13.11 -2.38 17.45
CA THR A 574 12.75 -2.76 18.82
C THR A 574 11.64 -3.80 18.89
N TYR A 575 11.15 -4.29 17.76
CA TYR A 575 10.02 -5.24 17.69
C TYR A 575 10.23 -6.51 18.52
N PHE A 576 11.45 -7.07 18.45
CA PHE A 576 11.85 -8.29 19.16
C PHE A 576 12.52 -8.01 20.52
N ILE A 577 12.58 -6.74 20.95
CA ILE A 577 13.18 -6.36 22.23
C ILE A 577 12.05 -6.05 23.20
N ASP A 578 12.09 -6.70 24.37
CA ASP A 578 11.11 -6.50 25.45
C ASP A 578 11.66 -5.60 26.56
N ARG A 579 12.82 -4.99 26.33
CA ARG A 579 13.43 -3.96 27.20
C ARG A 579 13.09 -2.56 26.71
N LYS A 580 13.13 -1.60 27.63
CA LYS A 580 12.93 -0.20 27.29
C LYS A 580 14.11 0.31 26.46
N ILE A 581 13.83 0.79 25.25
CA ILE A 581 14.84 1.44 24.41
C ILE A 581 14.67 2.96 24.50
N ILE A 582 15.76 3.66 24.80
CA ILE A 582 15.88 5.11 24.70
C ILE A 582 16.80 5.39 23.53
N PHE A 583 16.29 6.13 22.55
CA PHE A 583 17.08 6.36 21.35
C PHE A 583 18.14 7.44 21.57
N ALA A 584 19.36 7.12 21.14
CA ALA A 584 20.52 7.99 21.28
C ALA A 584 20.38 9.32 20.55
N ASP A 585 19.51 9.39 19.55
CA ASP A 585 19.20 10.55 18.74
C ASP A 585 17.84 11.19 19.10
N SER A 586 17.32 10.90 20.29
CA SER A 586 16.09 11.54 20.79
C SER A 586 16.39 12.81 21.57
N THR A 587 15.41 13.71 21.63
CA THR A 587 15.48 14.93 22.45
C THR A 587 15.79 14.68 23.94
N LYS A 588 15.44 13.50 24.47
CA LYS A 588 15.67 13.12 25.87
C LYS A 588 17.14 12.96 26.24
N VAL A 589 17.99 12.67 25.27
CA VAL A 589 19.42 12.41 25.49
C VAL A 589 20.31 13.47 24.89
N LYS A 590 19.74 14.58 24.38
CA LYS A 590 20.47 15.66 23.70
C LYS A 590 21.66 16.18 24.51
N GLU A 591 21.54 16.22 25.84
CA GLU A 591 22.56 16.74 26.74
C GLU A 591 23.91 16.03 26.60
N ILE A 592 23.93 14.73 26.26
CA ILE A 592 25.18 13.98 26.07
C ILE A 592 26.05 14.51 24.92
N TYR A 593 25.46 15.26 24.00
CA TYR A 593 26.18 15.88 22.88
C TYR A 593 26.67 17.30 23.18
N LEU A 594 26.30 17.86 24.32
CA LEU A 594 26.66 19.22 24.74
C LEU A 594 27.72 19.24 25.85
N VAL A 595 27.90 18.11 26.53
CA VAL A 595 28.92 17.94 27.57
C VAL A 595 30.31 17.73 26.96
N SER A 596 31.33 18.19 27.69
CA SER A 596 32.73 18.13 27.24
C SER A 596 33.50 16.92 27.78
N ASP A 597 32.95 16.22 28.78
CA ASP A 597 33.58 15.05 29.42
C ASP A 597 32.67 13.81 29.41
N LEU A 598 33.30 12.63 29.29
CA LEU A 598 32.61 11.34 29.27
C LEU A 598 31.94 11.02 30.63
N SER A 599 32.53 11.43 31.74
CA SER A 599 31.97 11.16 33.08
C SER A 599 30.67 11.91 33.29
N GLU A 600 30.58 13.14 32.77
CA GLU A 600 29.37 13.96 32.78
C GLU A 600 28.28 13.33 31.91
N ALA A 601 28.62 12.87 30.70
CA ALA A 601 27.69 12.15 29.83
C ALA A 601 27.14 10.87 30.49
N ILE A 602 28.02 10.05 31.09
CA ILE A 602 27.62 8.83 31.79
C ILE A 602 26.77 9.15 33.03
N GLY A 603 27.12 10.20 33.77
CA GLY A 603 26.35 10.68 34.92
C GLY A 603 24.93 11.08 34.51
N PHE A 604 24.81 11.83 33.42
CA PHE A 604 23.52 12.21 32.86
C PHE A 604 22.71 10.98 32.40
N LEU A 605 23.29 10.06 31.65
CA LEU A 605 22.60 8.84 31.18
C LEU A 605 22.05 8.02 32.36
N LYS A 606 22.85 7.85 33.42
CA LYS A 606 22.40 7.18 34.65
C LYS A 606 21.27 7.95 35.34
N SER A 607 21.30 9.29 35.32
CA SER A 607 20.25 10.12 35.93
C SER A 607 18.87 9.94 35.28
N ILE A 608 18.83 9.55 33.99
CA ILE A 608 17.60 9.24 33.25
C ILE A 608 17.30 7.73 33.19
N ASN A 609 17.90 6.95 34.09
CA ASN A 609 17.73 5.50 34.24
C ASN A 609 18.14 4.65 33.03
N ILE A 610 19.12 5.10 32.24
CA ILE A 610 19.77 4.24 31.24
C ILE A 610 20.79 3.35 31.95
N THR A 611 20.66 2.04 31.76
CA THR A 611 21.50 1.04 32.43
C THR A 611 22.52 0.39 31.50
N HIS A 612 22.24 0.35 30.20
CA HIS A 612 23.09 -0.21 29.14
C HIS A 612 23.09 0.74 27.95
#